data_AF-A0A9D2XQJ7-F1
#
_entry.id   AF-A0A9D2XQJ7-F1
#
_cell.length_a   1.000
_cell.length_b   1.000
_cell.length_c   1.000
_cell.angle_alpha   90.00
_cell.angle_beta   90.00
_cell.angle_gamma   90.00
#
_symmetry.space_group_name_H-M   'P 1'
#
loop_
_entity.id
_entity.type
_entity.pdbx_description
1 polymer ?
#
loop_
_entity_poly.entity_id
_entity_poly.type
_entity_poly.pdbx_seq_one_letter_code
_entity_poly.pdbx_strand_id
1 'polypeptide(L)'
;MAKYITDIDVSLNKDEETHLRKHGFLQIHTDLNSGADGAPIFLWYKTSDCPAITRIHFSFNHEMSSTEYDIPIVELDFSAEAADDARKFQPLWERLACDLNRTAGGKWIYMWVKRQTQVYICDVTATAGFEEDANLFRQGYVRVDEDTNRGAGGPFIFLWYRQTTNIQRAIKDLQISIDAESVESYENQYYEKVPTNLNQGTGGGVPVFLWFKKNECGKDPIKIVTLVLDHTAIQPYVRAGVEVIEKNLNTGNRGVEENLCYYF
;
A
#
# COMPACT_ATOMS: atom_id res chain seq x y z
N MET A 1 17.69 22.53 -12.88
CA MET A 1 17.64 21.60 -11.72
C MET A 1 16.33 20.84 -11.77
N ALA A 2 16.30 19.60 -11.30
CA ALA A 2 15.05 18.84 -11.17
C ALA A 2 14.14 19.53 -10.12
N LYS A 3 12.84 19.60 -10.39
CA LYS A 3 11.85 20.08 -9.42
C LYS A 3 11.19 18.89 -8.76
N TYR A 4 11.10 18.90 -7.44
CA TYR A 4 10.50 17.84 -6.62
C TYR A 4 9.30 18.38 -5.85
N ILE A 5 8.41 17.50 -5.40
CA ILE A 5 7.33 17.88 -4.48
C ILE A 5 7.95 18.20 -3.12
N THR A 6 7.68 19.40 -2.61
CA THR A 6 8.29 19.90 -1.36
C THR A 6 7.28 20.32 -0.30
N ASP A 7 6.03 20.56 -0.71
CA ASP A 7 4.97 20.99 0.18
C ASP A 7 3.68 20.29 -0.24
N ILE A 8 2.84 19.94 0.74
CA ILE A 8 1.52 19.34 0.56
C ILE A 8 0.54 20.07 1.48
N ASP A 9 -0.66 20.36 0.97
CA ASP A 9 -1.74 20.97 1.76
C ASP A 9 -3.11 20.41 1.34
N VAL A 10 -4.14 20.67 2.13
CA VAL A 10 -5.53 20.21 1.88
C VAL A 10 -6.46 21.42 1.90
N SER A 11 -7.41 21.46 0.96
CA SER A 11 -8.52 22.42 1.01
C SER A 11 -9.82 21.72 1.38
N LEU A 12 -10.58 22.32 2.30
CA LEU A 12 -11.90 21.90 2.75
C LEU A 12 -13.02 22.84 2.24
N ASN A 13 -12.65 23.96 1.62
CA ASN A 13 -13.58 24.95 1.06
C ASN A 13 -12.92 25.80 -0.05
N LYS A 14 -13.73 26.58 -0.77
CA LYS A 14 -13.28 27.40 -1.91
C LYS A 14 -12.32 28.54 -1.56
N ASP A 15 -12.38 29.04 -0.32
CA ASP A 15 -11.48 30.11 0.11
C ASP A 15 -10.05 29.59 0.27
N GLU A 16 -9.92 28.38 0.84
CA GLU A 16 -8.65 27.65 0.92
C GLU A 16 -8.13 27.26 -0.48
N GLU A 17 -8.99 26.77 -1.39
CA GLU A 17 -8.56 26.51 -2.77
C GLU A 17 -8.00 27.79 -3.44
N THR A 18 -8.67 28.92 -3.24
CA THR A 18 -8.24 30.22 -3.79
C THR A 18 -6.92 30.66 -3.17
N HIS A 19 -6.75 30.44 -1.86
CA HIS A 19 -5.51 30.72 -1.17
C HIS A 19 -4.35 29.88 -1.73
N LEU A 20 -4.52 28.57 -1.84
CA LEU A 20 -3.48 27.64 -2.31
C LEU A 20 -3.08 27.92 -3.76
N ARG A 21 -4.04 28.17 -4.66
CA ARG A 21 -3.74 28.60 -6.04
C ARG A 21 -2.89 29.86 -6.08
N LYS A 22 -3.21 30.87 -5.26
CA LYS A 22 -2.44 32.13 -5.19
C LYS A 22 -1.01 31.92 -4.70
N HIS A 23 -0.75 30.89 -3.90
CA HIS A 23 0.58 30.59 -3.33
C HIS A 23 1.40 29.57 -4.16
N GLY A 24 0.91 29.24 -5.36
CA GLY A 24 1.61 28.42 -6.34
C GLY A 24 1.51 26.92 -6.09
N PHE A 25 0.53 26.48 -5.31
CA PHE A 25 0.20 25.06 -5.21
C PHE A 25 -0.59 24.60 -6.44
N LEU A 26 -0.33 23.37 -6.85
CA LEU A 26 -1.02 22.63 -7.88
C LEU A 26 -2.06 21.72 -7.21
N GLN A 27 -3.31 21.83 -7.65
CA GLN A 27 -4.40 20.99 -7.17
C GLN A 27 -4.30 19.60 -7.80
N ILE A 28 -4.60 18.57 -7.01
CA ILE A 28 -4.94 17.26 -7.56
C ILE A 28 -6.47 17.19 -7.66
N HIS A 29 -6.98 17.06 -8.89
CA HIS A 29 -8.40 17.26 -9.21
C HIS A 29 -9.32 16.09 -8.85
N THR A 30 -8.91 15.25 -7.90
CA THR A 30 -9.74 14.16 -7.34
C THR A 30 -10.33 14.63 -6.01
N ASP A 31 -11.66 14.64 -5.92
CA ASP A 31 -12.38 14.94 -4.69
C ASP A 31 -12.25 13.77 -3.72
N LEU A 32 -11.53 13.99 -2.61
CA LEU A 32 -11.28 13.01 -1.55
C LEU A 32 -12.53 12.69 -0.72
N ASN A 33 -13.63 13.45 -0.91
CA ASN A 33 -14.93 13.18 -0.31
C ASN A 33 -15.95 12.69 -1.35
N SER A 34 -15.49 12.25 -2.53
CA SER A 34 -16.35 11.88 -3.65
C SER A 34 -17.31 10.74 -3.30
N GLY A 35 -18.61 11.03 -3.35
CA GLY A 35 -19.67 10.06 -3.07
C GLY A 35 -20.07 9.97 -1.60
N ALA A 36 -19.43 10.75 -0.73
CA ALA A 36 -19.91 11.06 0.61
C ALA A 36 -20.75 12.36 0.60
N ASP A 37 -21.49 12.61 1.67
CA ASP A 37 -22.15 13.90 1.90
C ASP A 37 -21.10 14.92 2.39
N GLY A 38 -21.06 16.12 1.79
CA GLY A 38 -20.18 17.21 2.25
C GLY A 38 -19.62 18.09 1.15
N ALA A 39 -18.80 19.07 1.54
CA ALA A 39 -18.02 19.87 0.60
C ALA A 39 -16.88 19.04 0.00
N PRO A 40 -16.44 19.33 -1.24
CA PRO A 40 -15.33 18.61 -1.85
C PRO A 40 -14.02 18.90 -1.10
N ILE A 41 -13.20 17.87 -0.95
CA ILE A 41 -11.89 17.95 -0.29
C ILE A 41 -10.82 17.67 -1.34
N PHE A 42 -9.81 18.54 -1.44
CA PHE A 42 -8.74 18.37 -2.42
C PHE A 42 -7.36 18.41 -1.77
N LEU A 43 -6.46 17.54 -2.24
CA LEU A 43 -5.04 17.63 -1.93
C LEU A 43 -4.33 18.56 -2.93
N TRP A 44 -3.33 19.26 -2.44
CA TRP A 44 -2.52 20.23 -3.17
C TRP A 44 -1.06 19.95 -2.95
N TYR A 45 -0.22 20.23 -3.95
CA TYR A 45 1.23 20.11 -3.80
C TYR A 45 1.98 21.28 -4.45
N LYS A 46 3.17 21.57 -3.97
CA LYS A 46 4.08 22.56 -4.57
C LYS A 46 5.38 21.89 -4.98
N THR A 47 5.97 22.35 -6.08
CA THR A 47 7.28 21.87 -6.53
C THR A 47 8.36 22.94 -6.47
N SER A 48 9.55 22.57 -6.00
CA SER A 48 10.72 23.44 -5.93
C SER A 48 12.02 22.66 -6.13
N ASP A 49 13.17 23.34 -6.04
CA ASP A 49 14.51 22.77 -6.13
C ASP A 49 15.11 22.38 -4.76
N CYS A 50 14.32 22.45 -3.68
CA CYS A 50 14.68 21.97 -2.34
C CYS A 50 14.62 20.43 -2.24
N PRO A 51 15.15 19.82 -1.15
CA PRO A 51 15.05 18.38 -0.92
C PRO A 51 13.61 17.88 -1.00
N ALA A 52 13.40 16.77 -1.72
CA ALA A 52 12.09 16.21 -1.99
C ALA A 52 11.43 15.63 -0.72
N ILE A 53 10.11 15.71 -0.66
CA ILE A 53 9.32 14.79 0.16
C ILE A 53 9.53 13.38 -0.43
N THR A 54 10.19 12.51 0.34
CA THR A 54 10.46 11.12 -0.06
C THR A 54 9.43 10.14 0.50
N ARG A 55 8.56 10.60 1.42
CA ARG A 55 7.60 9.75 2.11
C ARG A 55 6.43 10.59 2.60
N ILE A 56 5.21 10.11 2.37
CA ILE A 56 3.98 10.71 2.90
C ILE A 56 3.32 9.65 3.77
N HIS A 57 3.45 9.78 5.09
CA HIS A 57 2.73 8.98 6.06
C HIS A 57 1.79 9.91 6.84
N PHE A 58 0.56 9.47 7.10
CA PHE A 58 -0.38 10.20 7.94
C PHE A 58 0.00 10.17 9.44
N SER A 59 1.09 9.49 9.80
CA SER A 59 1.81 9.62 11.06
C SER A 59 3.31 9.84 10.77
N PHE A 60 3.80 11.07 10.99
CA PHE A 60 5.21 11.43 10.85
C PHE A 60 5.77 11.90 12.21
N ASN A 61 6.95 11.42 12.60
CA ASN A 61 7.70 11.98 13.73
C ASN A 61 9.14 12.32 13.29
N HIS A 62 9.78 13.26 13.98
CA HIS A 62 11.11 13.78 13.62
C HIS A 62 12.22 12.71 13.63
N GLU A 63 11.98 11.55 14.24
CA GLU A 63 12.92 10.43 14.27
C GLU A 63 12.82 9.54 13.02
N MET A 64 11.81 9.73 12.17
CA MET A 64 11.68 9.10 10.84
C MET A 64 12.59 9.78 9.81
N SER A 65 13.89 9.78 10.08
CA SER A 65 14.92 10.33 9.18
C SER A 65 15.05 9.56 7.86
N SER A 66 15.62 10.18 6.83
CA SER A 66 15.85 9.56 5.51
C SER A 66 16.77 8.33 5.61
N THR A 67 16.31 7.22 5.07
CA THR A 67 17.00 5.93 4.95
C THR A 67 17.49 5.71 3.51
N GLU A 68 18.33 4.68 3.27
CA GLU A 68 18.73 4.29 1.90
C GLU A 68 17.54 3.83 1.02
N TYR A 69 16.39 3.59 1.63
CA TYR A 69 15.16 3.13 0.98
C TYR A 69 14.26 4.29 0.56
N ASP A 70 14.57 5.52 0.97
CA ASP A 70 13.78 6.71 0.65
C ASP A 70 14.10 7.22 -0.75
N ILE A 71 13.18 6.96 -1.68
CA ILE A 71 13.27 7.41 -3.07
C ILE A 71 12.35 8.63 -3.28
N PRO A 72 12.86 9.74 -3.84
CA PRO A 72 12.07 10.96 -4.04
C PRO A 72 10.75 10.72 -4.77
N ILE A 73 9.68 11.38 -4.28
CA ILE A 73 8.39 11.42 -4.94
C ILE A 73 8.39 12.59 -5.94
N VAL A 74 8.07 12.29 -7.20
CA VAL A 74 8.07 13.27 -8.30
C VAL A 74 6.67 13.60 -8.79
N GLU A 75 5.67 12.77 -8.45
CA GLU A 75 4.29 12.93 -8.89
C GLU A 75 3.35 12.29 -7.85
N LEU A 76 2.17 12.87 -7.67
CA LEU A 76 1.06 12.34 -6.89
C LEU A 76 -0.15 12.20 -7.79
N ASP A 77 -0.97 11.17 -7.56
CA ASP A 77 -2.28 11.02 -8.18
C ASP A 77 -3.23 10.26 -7.26
N PHE A 78 -4.51 10.17 -7.63
CA PHE A 78 -5.50 9.36 -6.91
C PHE A 78 -6.36 8.55 -7.88
N SER A 79 -6.88 7.44 -7.37
CA SER A 79 -7.91 6.64 -8.04
C SER A 79 -9.15 6.57 -7.16
N ALA A 80 -10.33 6.77 -7.75
CA ALA A 80 -11.62 6.66 -7.06
C ALA A 80 -12.47 5.47 -7.54
N GLU A 81 -11.99 4.71 -8.54
CA GLU A 81 -12.65 3.52 -9.06
C GLU A 81 -11.62 2.47 -9.46
N ALA A 82 -12.02 1.20 -9.43
CA ALA A 82 -11.14 0.07 -9.71
C ALA A 82 -10.42 0.16 -11.07
N ALA A 83 -11.06 0.74 -12.10
CA ALA A 83 -10.47 0.88 -13.42
C ALA A 83 -9.37 1.96 -13.48
N ASP A 84 -9.46 3.02 -12.67
CA ASP A 84 -8.40 4.03 -12.53
C ASP A 84 -7.24 3.47 -11.71
N ASP A 85 -7.57 2.75 -10.63
CA ASP A 85 -6.61 2.09 -9.74
C ASP A 85 -5.78 1.04 -10.52
N ALA A 86 -6.45 0.21 -11.32
CA ALA A 86 -5.82 -0.75 -12.22
C ALA A 86 -4.82 -0.10 -13.20
N ARG A 87 -5.11 1.10 -13.72
CA ARG A 87 -4.21 1.83 -14.64
C ARG A 87 -2.93 2.34 -13.97
N LYS A 88 -2.87 2.34 -12.64
CA LYS A 88 -1.69 2.77 -11.88
C LYS A 88 -0.70 1.66 -11.58
N PHE A 89 -1.06 0.40 -11.81
CA PHE A 89 -0.11 -0.73 -11.78
C PHE A 89 0.81 -0.69 -13.01
N GLN A 90 1.77 0.24 -12.97
CA GLN A 90 2.76 0.46 -14.03
C GLN A 90 4.07 0.93 -13.39
N PRO A 91 5.21 0.92 -14.12
CA PRO A 91 6.51 1.33 -13.58
C PRO A 91 6.49 2.68 -12.87
N LEU A 92 7.36 2.80 -11.85
CA LEU A 92 7.54 3.97 -10.97
C LEU A 92 6.38 4.30 -10.01
N TRP A 93 5.16 3.84 -10.27
CA TRP A 93 4.02 4.12 -9.40
C TRP A 93 3.94 3.16 -8.22
N GLU A 94 3.46 3.67 -7.10
CA GLU A 94 3.24 2.97 -5.84
C GLU A 94 1.95 3.47 -5.20
N ARG A 95 1.15 2.56 -4.66
CA ARG A 95 -0.06 2.90 -3.90
C ARG A 95 0.34 3.19 -2.46
N LEU A 96 0.01 4.38 -1.97
CA LEU A 96 0.23 4.77 -0.58
C LEU A 96 -1.07 4.67 0.22
N ALA A 97 -0.92 4.20 1.46
CA ALA A 97 -1.93 4.23 2.51
C ALA A 97 -3.17 3.34 2.29
N CYS A 98 -4.19 3.61 3.10
CA CYS A 98 -5.52 3.02 3.07
C CYS A 98 -6.44 3.76 2.09
N ASP A 99 -7.67 3.25 1.93
CA ASP A 99 -8.79 4.05 1.40
C ASP A 99 -8.93 5.36 2.20
N LEU A 100 -8.67 6.50 1.55
CA LEU A 100 -8.73 7.84 2.13
C LEU A 100 -10.15 8.29 2.44
N ASN A 101 -11.15 7.66 1.83
CA ASN A 101 -12.56 7.92 2.08
C ASN A 101 -13.17 6.84 3.01
N ARG A 102 -12.31 6.07 3.70
CA ARG A 102 -12.74 5.01 4.61
C ARG A 102 -13.67 5.58 5.68
N THR A 103 -14.79 4.89 5.90
CA THR A 103 -15.87 5.23 6.85
C THR A 103 -16.68 6.50 6.55
N ALA A 104 -16.30 7.32 5.57
CA ALA A 104 -17.09 8.46 5.14
C ALA A 104 -18.31 8.06 4.29
N GLY A 105 -18.28 6.84 3.73
CA GLY A 105 -19.25 6.39 2.73
C GLY A 105 -18.90 6.91 1.33
N GLY A 106 -19.26 6.18 0.29
CA GLY A 106 -18.94 6.57 -1.10
C GLY A 106 -17.84 5.73 -1.74
N LYS A 107 -17.06 6.36 -2.64
CA LYS A 107 -16.03 5.68 -3.44
C LYS A 107 -14.80 5.36 -2.60
N TRP A 108 -14.07 4.31 -2.99
CA TRP A 108 -12.80 3.95 -2.39
C TRP A 108 -11.71 4.79 -3.06
N ILE A 109 -11.00 5.60 -2.29
CA ILE A 109 -10.06 6.58 -2.80
C ILE A 109 -8.64 6.22 -2.37
N TYR A 110 -7.79 5.87 -3.32
CA TYR A 110 -6.40 5.52 -3.05
C TYR A 110 -5.45 6.57 -3.58
N MET A 111 -4.43 6.90 -2.78
CA MET A 111 -3.32 7.77 -3.18
C MET A 111 -2.24 6.96 -3.89
N TRP A 112 -1.70 7.53 -4.95
CA TRP A 112 -0.62 6.97 -5.73
C TRP A 112 0.54 7.95 -5.80
N VAL A 113 1.75 7.44 -5.67
CA VAL A 113 2.98 8.24 -5.78
C VAL A 113 3.88 7.67 -6.84
N LYS A 114 4.51 8.55 -7.61
CA LYS A 114 5.51 8.17 -8.59
C LYS A 114 6.89 8.44 -8.04
N ARG A 115 7.70 7.41 -7.99
CA ARG A 115 9.10 7.48 -7.57
C ARG A 115 9.98 8.01 -8.70
N GLN A 116 11.02 8.75 -8.34
CA GLN A 116 12.03 9.24 -9.30
C GLN A 116 12.73 8.09 -10.04
N THR A 117 12.95 6.98 -9.34
CA THR A 117 13.64 5.78 -9.84
C THR A 117 12.81 4.56 -9.54
N GLN A 118 12.86 3.54 -10.41
CA GLN A 118 12.15 2.29 -10.19
C GLN A 118 12.58 1.62 -8.89
N VAL A 119 11.58 1.22 -8.11
CA VAL A 119 11.74 0.49 -6.86
C VAL A 119 11.19 -0.93 -6.99
N TYR A 120 11.72 -1.83 -6.18
CA TYR A 120 11.28 -3.21 -6.05
C TYR A 120 11.05 -3.52 -4.59
N ILE A 121 10.05 -4.35 -4.30
CA ILE A 121 9.82 -4.88 -2.96
C ILE A 121 10.98 -5.81 -2.62
N CYS A 122 11.72 -5.51 -1.56
CA CYS A 122 12.89 -6.29 -1.13
C CYS A 122 12.68 -7.01 0.19
N ASP A 123 11.60 -6.68 0.90
CA ASP A 123 11.27 -7.29 2.17
C ASP A 123 9.79 -7.17 2.49
N VAL A 124 9.26 -8.14 3.22
CA VAL A 124 7.89 -8.13 3.75
C VAL A 124 7.87 -8.63 5.18
N THR A 125 7.00 -8.07 6.00
CA THR A 125 6.74 -8.52 7.37
C THR A 125 5.30 -8.20 7.77
N ALA A 126 4.89 -8.58 8.97
CA ALA A 126 3.56 -8.29 9.50
C ALA A 126 3.60 -8.07 11.00
N THR A 127 2.74 -7.20 11.52
CA THR A 127 2.64 -6.87 12.95
C THR A 127 1.23 -7.14 13.47
N ALA A 128 1.14 -7.58 14.73
CA ALA A 128 -0.12 -7.62 15.47
C ALA A 128 -0.15 -6.46 16.47
N GLY A 129 -1.01 -5.48 16.20
CA GLY A 129 -1.05 -4.20 16.91
C GLY A 129 -0.09 -3.15 16.33
N PHE A 130 0.07 -2.07 17.08
CA PHE A 130 0.76 -0.84 16.62
C PHE A 130 2.14 -0.63 17.29
N GLU A 131 2.56 -1.52 18.19
CA GLU A 131 3.74 -1.33 19.04
C GLU A 131 5.04 -1.18 18.22
N GLU A 132 5.15 -1.95 17.13
CA GLU A 132 6.33 -1.95 16.26
C GLU A 132 6.27 -0.91 15.12
N ASP A 133 5.14 -0.21 14.94
CA ASP A 133 4.93 0.71 13.81
C ASP A 133 6.05 1.74 13.71
N ALA A 134 6.32 2.44 14.83
CA ALA A 134 7.32 3.48 14.87
C ALA A 134 8.71 2.93 14.54
N ASN A 135 9.02 1.71 14.94
CA ASN A 135 10.29 1.05 14.65
C ASN A 135 10.39 0.68 13.17
N LEU A 136 9.37 0.06 12.60
CA LEU A 136 9.32 -0.32 11.18
C LEU A 136 9.37 0.90 10.26
N PHE A 137 8.66 1.97 10.59
CA PHE A 137 8.77 3.23 9.86
C PHE A 137 10.19 3.79 9.88
N ARG A 138 10.88 3.81 11.03
CA ARG A 138 12.29 4.23 11.11
C ARG A 138 13.23 3.36 10.29
N GLN A 139 12.90 2.08 10.11
CA GLN A 139 13.66 1.14 9.28
C GLN A 139 13.33 1.20 7.78
N GLY A 140 12.43 2.10 7.38
CA GLY A 140 12.07 2.33 5.99
C GLY A 140 11.01 1.39 5.43
N TYR A 141 10.23 0.72 6.29
CA TYR A 141 9.05 -0.01 5.85
C TYR A 141 7.88 0.94 5.58
N VAL A 142 7.06 0.54 4.62
CA VAL A 142 5.76 1.11 4.29
C VAL A 142 4.70 0.11 4.75
N ARG A 143 3.68 0.60 5.46
CA ARG A 143 2.54 -0.21 5.90
C ARG A 143 1.51 -0.29 4.76
N VAL A 144 1.04 -1.49 4.46
CA VAL A 144 -0.24 -1.67 3.75
C VAL A 144 -1.32 -1.44 4.79
N ASP A 145 -1.95 -0.27 4.74
CA ASP A 145 -2.80 0.23 5.82
C ASP A 145 -4.22 -0.39 5.81
N GLU A 146 -4.31 -1.69 5.56
CA GLU A 146 -5.52 -2.51 5.65
C GLU A 146 -5.32 -3.56 6.77
N ASP A 147 -6.30 -3.65 7.67
CA ASP A 147 -6.30 -4.63 8.76
C ASP A 147 -6.73 -5.99 8.22
N THR A 148 -5.81 -6.94 8.16
CA THR A 148 -6.12 -8.30 7.67
C THR A 148 -7.18 -9.02 8.50
N ASN A 149 -7.46 -8.57 9.73
CA ASN A 149 -8.54 -9.06 10.60
C ASN A 149 -9.85 -8.24 10.47
N ARG A 150 -9.99 -7.37 9.46
CA ARG A 150 -11.13 -6.44 9.37
C ARG A 150 -12.46 -7.16 9.48
N GLY A 151 -13.27 -6.75 10.45
CA GLY A 151 -14.60 -7.33 10.69
C GLY A 151 -14.59 -8.72 11.36
N ALA A 152 -13.43 -9.33 11.53
CA ALA A 152 -13.29 -10.64 12.18
C ALA A 152 -13.12 -10.53 13.71
N GLY A 153 -12.70 -9.36 14.20
CA GLY A 153 -12.29 -9.15 15.60
C GLY A 153 -10.83 -9.52 15.84
N GLY A 154 -10.36 -9.52 17.09
CA GLY A 154 -8.95 -9.77 17.41
C GLY A 154 -8.06 -8.51 17.31
N PRO A 155 -6.73 -8.67 17.38
CA PRO A 155 -5.78 -7.57 17.17
C PRO A 155 -5.84 -7.07 15.73
N PHE A 156 -5.52 -5.79 15.52
CA PHE A 156 -5.25 -5.25 14.18
C PHE A 156 -3.98 -5.89 13.63
N ILE A 157 -4.03 -6.44 12.42
CA ILE A 157 -2.87 -7.07 11.80
C ILE A 157 -2.56 -6.41 10.47
N PHE A 158 -1.37 -5.84 10.36
CA PHE A 158 -0.94 -5.10 9.17
C PHE A 158 0.22 -5.80 8.47
N LEU A 159 0.16 -5.81 7.14
CA LEU A 159 1.30 -6.17 6.29
C LEU A 159 2.19 -4.95 6.07
N TRP A 160 3.48 -5.21 5.97
CA TRP A 160 4.51 -4.20 5.72
C TRP A 160 5.41 -4.66 4.60
N TYR A 161 5.90 -3.72 3.82
CA TYR A 161 6.92 -3.99 2.83
C TYR A 161 8.03 -2.94 2.89
N ARG A 162 9.19 -3.30 2.37
CA ARG A 162 10.30 -2.38 2.18
C ARG A 162 10.74 -2.42 0.74
N GLN A 163 11.13 -1.27 0.22
CA GLN A 163 11.53 -1.09 -1.17
C GLN A 163 13.03 -0.95 -1.34
N THR A 164 13.54 -1.16 -2.53
CA THR A 164 14.94 -0.92 -2.91
C THR A 164 15.05 -0.59 -4.39
N THR A 165 16.13 0.07 -4.79
CA THR A 165 16.53 0.20 -6.21
C THR A 165 17.44 -0.94 -6.65
N ASN A 166 17.94 -1.77 -5.73
CA ASN A 166 18.78 -2.91 -6.04
C ASN A 166 17.94 -4.15 -6.37
N ILE A 167 17.80 -4.42 -7.67
CA ILE A 167 17.03 -5.55 -8.20
C ILE A 167 17.46 -6.93 -7.66
N GLN A 168 18.71 -7.10 -7.23
CA GLN A 168 19.21 -8.38 -6.68
C GLN A 168 18.67 -8.68 -5.28
N ARG A 169 18.14 -7.67 -4.58
CA ARG A 169 17.52 -7.83 -3.25
C ARG A 169 16.00 -8.07 -3.34
N ALA A 170 15.43 -8.05 -4.55
CA ALA A 170 13.98 -8.04 -4.73
C ALA A 170 13.33 -9.40 -4.45
N ILE A 171 12.13 -9.35 -3.87
CA ILE A 171 11.19 -10.45 -3.81
C ILE A 171 10.57 -10.63 -5.20
N LYS A 172 10.39 -11.88 -5.61
CA LYS A 172 9.89 -12.27 -6.94
C LYS A 172 8.58 -13.04 -6.88
N ASP A 173 8.23 -13.60 -5.72
CA ASP A 173 6.99 -14.32 -5.53
C ASP A 173 6.43 -14.11 -4.12
N LEU A 174 5.10 -14.08 -4.03
CA LEU A 174 4.35 -14.01 -2.78
C LEU A 174 3.26 -15.09 -2.81
N GLN A 175 3.05 -15.72 -1.65
CA GLN A 175 2.05 -16.76 -1.46
C GLN A 175 1.36 -16.59 -0.10
N ILE A 176 0.11 -17.07 0.00
CA ILE A 176 -0.64 -17.13 1.26
C ILE A 176 -0.95 -18.59 1.58
N SER A 177 -0.69 -19.04 2.80
CA SER A 177 -1.19 -20.34 3.27
C SER A 177 -2.47 -20.15 4.08
N ILE A 178 -3.47 -20.99 3.83
CA ILE A 178 -4.77 -20.98 4.54
C ILE A 178 -5.13 -22.37 5.11
N ASP A 179 -4.23 -23.34 4.95
CA ASP A 179 -4.39 -24.73 5.36
C ASP A 179 -3.01 -25.37 5.57
N ALA A 180 -2.96 -26.57 6.15
CA ALA A 180 -1.70 -27.27 6.41
C ALA A 180 -0.98 -27.72 5.12
N GLU A 181 -1.74 -28.05 4.07
CA GLU A 181 -1.19 -28.50 2.78
C GLU A 181 -0.40 -27.39 2.10
N SER A 182 -0.92 -26.17 2.07
CA SER A 182 -0.23 -25.01 1.53
C SER A 182 1.01 -24.64 2.34
N VAL A 183 0.96 -24.76 3.67
CA VAL A 183 2.16 -24.59 4.52
C VAL A 183 3.26 -25.58 4.10
N GLU A 184 2.94 -26.88 4.07
CA GLU A 184 3.90 -27.93 3.70
C GLU A 184 4.43 -27.73 2.27
N SER A 185 3.55 -27.37 1.34
CA SER A 185 3.92 -27.11 -0.06
C SER A 185 4.90 -25.95 -0.20
N TYR A 186 4.68 -24.84 0.50
CA TYR A 186 5.58 -23.68 0.43
C TYR A 186 6.91 -23.91 1.14
N GLU A 187 6.92 -24.67 2.24
CA GLU A 187 8.16 -25.12 2.90
C GLU A 187 9.00 -26.01 1.97
N ASN A 188 8.38 -26.98 1.31
CA ASN A 188 9.04 -27.86 0.34
C ASN A 188 9.55 -27.13 -0.92
N GLN A 189 8.97 -25.97 -1.24
CA GLN A 189 9.40 -25.10 -2.33
C GLN A 189 10.40 -24.02 -1.89
N TYR A 190 10.87 -24.08 -0.64
CA TYR A 190 11.84 -23.15 -0.06
C TYR A 190 11.38 -21.69 -0.07
N TYR A 191 10.09 -21.44 0.17
CA TYR A 191 9.60 -20.10 0.49
C TYR A 191 9.99 -19.73 1.93
N GLU A 192 10.23 -18.44 2.15
CA GLU A 192 10.43 -17.87 3.47
C GLU A 192 9.08 -17.45 4.08
N LYS A 193 8.79 -17.91 5.29
CA LYS A 193 7.56 -17.59 6.03
C LYS A 193 7.70 -16.30 6.83
N VAL A 194 6.73 -15.40 6.71
CA VAL A 194 6.53 -14.32 7.68
C VAL A 194 5.91 -14.93 8.95
N PRO A 195 6.52 -14.77 10.13
CA PRO A 195 6.15 -15.53 11.33
C PRO A 195 4.80 -15.14 11.94
N THR A 196 4.28 -13.95 11.62
CA THR A 196 3.02 -13.44 12.16
C THR A 196 1.83 -14.16 11.54
N ASN A 197 0.96 -14.73 12.38
CA ASN A 197 -0.30 -15.30 11.94
C ASN A 197 -1.29 -14.18 11.58
N LEU A 198 -1.65 -14.09 10.30
CA LEU A 198 -2.47 -13.02 9.73
C LEU A 198 -3.94 -13.04 10.15
N ASN A 199 -4.43 -14.14 10.72
CA ASN A 199 -5.80 -14.22 11.26
C ASN A 199 -5.83 -14.37 12.80
N GLN A 200 -4.72 -14.04 13.49
CA GLN A 200 -4.61 -14.28 14.93
C GLN A 200 -5.75 -13.61 15.70
N GLY A 201 -6.38 -14.36 16.60
CA GLY A 201 -7.39 -13.83 17.52
C GLY A 201 -8.82 -13.69 16.96
N THR A 202 -9.07 -14.12 15.72
CA THR A 202 -10.38 -13.99 15.03
C THR A 202 -11.40 -15.10 15.34
N GLY A 203 -11.05 -16.06 16.20
CA GLY A 203 -12.01 -17.05 16.71
C GLY A 203 -12.40 -18.20 15.76
N GLY A 204 -11.58 -18.51 14.75
CA GLY A 204 -11.76 -19.66 13.87
C GLY A 204 -10.76 -19.70 12.71
N GLY A 205 -10.58 -20.87 12.09
CA GLY A 205 -9.69 -21.07 10.93
C GLY A 205 -8.33 -21.68 11.24
N VAL A 206 -7.63 -22.14 10.20
CA VAL A 206 -6.21 -22.51 10.26
C VAL A 206 -5.37 -21.22 10.25
N PRO A 207 -4.22 -21.16 10.92
CA PRO A 207 -3.33 -20.00 10.84
C PRO A 207 -3.00 -19.60 9.40
N VAL A 208 -3.15 -18.32 9.11
CA VAL A 208 -2.87 -17.74 7.79
C VAL A 208 -1.49 -17.09 7.80
N PHE A 209 -0.66 -17.39 6.81
CA PHE A 209 0.70 -16.83 6.75
C PHE A 209 1.03 -16.28 5.37
N LEU A 210 1.81 -15.20 5.35
CA LEU A 210 2.47 -14.68 4.16
C LEU A 210 3.80 -15.41 3.95
N TRP A 211 4.07 -15.76 2.71
CA TRP A 211 5.29 -16.41 2.26
C TRP A 211 5.89 -15.62 1.11
N PHE A 212 7.21 -15.55 1.04
CA PHE A 212 7.91 -14.84 -0.03
C PHE A 212 9.10 -15.63 -0.57
N LYS A 213 9.53 -15.31 -1.79
CA LYS A 213 10.70 -15.91 -2.42
C LYS A 213 11.51 -14.88 -3.20
N LYS A 214 12.83 -14.85 -2.96
CA LYS A 214 13.80 -13.94 -3.61
C LYS A 214 14.64 -14.64 -4.69
N ASN A 215 15.11 -15.84 -4.37
CA ASN A 215 16.01 -16.65 -5.20
C ASN A 215 15.27 -17.84 -5.82
N GLU A 216 15.87 -18.48 -6.83
CA GLU A 216 15.34 -19.72 -7.43
C GLU A 216 13.86 -19.62 -7.85
N CYS A 217 13.50 -18.43 -8.34
CA CYS A 217 12.19 -18.08 -8.85
C CYS A 217 12.38 -17.42 -10.23
N GLY A 218 11.73 -17.97 -11.25
CA GLY A 218 11.78 -17.48 -12.63
C GLY A 218 10.87 -16.30 -12.91
N LYS A 219 10.20 -15.75 -11.88
CA LYS A 219 9.34 -14.56 -11.99
C LYS A 219 10.16 -13.28 -11.94
N ASP A 220 9.55 -12.21 -12.44
CA ASP A 220 10.11 -10.87 -12.38
C ASP A 220 10.07 -10.31 -10.94
N PRO A 221 10.93 -9.33 -10.61
CA PRO A 221 10.90 -8.61 -9.34
C PRO A 221 9.56 -7.90 -9.09
N ILE A 222 9.00 -8.05 -7.91
CA ILE A 222 7.75 -7.37 -7.54
C ILE A 222 8.01 -5.88 -7.31
N LYS A 223 7.16 -5.02 -7.87
CA LYS A 223 7.20 -3.56 -7.72
C LYS A 223 6.14 -3.01 -6.77
N ILE A 224 4.95 -3.60 -6.75
CA ILE A 224 3.79 -3.11 -5.97
C ILE A 224 3.18 -4.27 -5.19
N VAL A 225 2.82 -4.03 -3.92
CA VAL A 225 2.07 -4.96 -3.07
C VAL A 225 0.82 -4.30 -2.51
N THR A 226 -0.27 -5.05 -2.63
CA THR A 226 -1.68 -4.70 -2.60
C THR A 226 -2.58 -5.47 -1.65
N LEU A 227 -3.45 -4.89 -0.82
CA LEU A 227 -4.64 -5.61 -0.33
C LEU A 227 -5.89 -5.10 -1.06
N VAL A 228 -6.70 -6.03 -1.56
CA VAL A 228 -7.95 -5.75 -2.26
C VAL A 228 -9.09 -6.38 -1.48
N LEU A 229 -10.07 -5.55 -1.13
CA LEU A 229 -11.29 -5.93 -0.43
C LEU A 229 -12.53 -5.77 -1.34
N ASP A 230 -12.41 -4.97 -2.41
CA ASP A 230 -13.44 -4.80 -3.42
C ASP A 230 -13.30 -5.87 -4.51
N HIS A 231 -14.17 -6.89 -4.47
CA HIS A 231 -14.19 -7.95 -5.48
C HIS A 231 -14.43 -7.45 -6.90
N THR A 232 -15.07 -6.28 -7.06
CA THR A 232 -15.28 -5.70 -8.39
C THR A 232 -13.96 -5.20 -9.00
N ALA A 233 -12.93 -4.97 -8.17
CA ALA A 233 -11.60 -4.54 -8.61
C ALA A 233 -10.70 -5.68 -9.12
N ILE A 234 -11.00 -6.93 -8.77
CA ILE A 234 -10.19 -8.10 -9.17
C ILE A 234 -10.05 -8.19 -10.69
N GLN A 235 -11.14 -8.09 -11.44
CA GLN A 235 -11.10 -8.24 -12.90
C GLN A 235 -10.33 -7.09 -13.60
N PRO A 236 -10.54 -5.80 -13.26
CA PRO A 236 -9.68 -4.71 -13.71
C PRO A 236 -8.18 -4.95 -13.42
N TYR A 237 -7.85 -5.44 -12.22
CA TYR A 237 -6.47 -5.71 -11.81
C TYR A 237 -5.81 -6.81 -12.64
N VAL A 238 -6.50 -7.95 -12.79
CA VAL A 238 -6.01 -9.06 -13.62
C VAL A 238 -5.77 -8.60 -15.06
N ARG A 239 -6.67 -7.77 -15.63
CA ARG A 239 -6.49 -7.20 -16.97
C ARG A 239 -5.30 -6.24 -17.07
N ALA A 240 -4.90 -5.61 -15.97
CA ALA A 240 -3.71 -4.77 -15.88
C ALA A 240 -2.42 -5.58 -15.63
N GLY A 241 -2.50 -6.91 -15.53
CA GLY A 241 -1.35 -7.78 -15.26
C GLY A 241 -0.96 -7.85 -13.79
N VAL A 242 -1.88 -7.51 -12.88
CA VAL A 242 -1.70 -7.71 -11.45
C VAL A 242 -1.99 -9.17 -11.11
N GLU A 243 -1.07 -9.80 -10.39
CA GLU A 243 -1.26 -11.13 -9.80
C GLU A 243 -2.15 -10.99 -8.57
N VAL A 244 -3.26 -11.73 -8.55
CA VAL A 244 -4.17 -11.81 -7.40
C VAL A 244 -4.00 -13.17 -6.77
N ILE A 245 -3.61 -13.23 -5.50
CA ILE A 245 -3.60 -14.49 -4.75
C ILE A 245 -5.04 -14.80 -4.36
N GLU A 246 -5.64 -15.78 -5.04
CA GLU A 246 -7.03 -16.24 -4.84
C GLU A 246 -7.20 -17.02 -3.53
N LYS A 247 -6.76 -16.43 -2.41
CA LYS A 247 -6.92 -16.94 -1.05
C LYS A 247 -7.36 -15.78 -0.16
N ASN A 248 -8.48 -15.97 0.52
CA ASN A 248 -9.04 -14.99 1.43
C ASN A 248 -8.26 -15.02 2.76
N LEU A 249 -7.70 -13.88 3.16
CA LEU A 249 -6.96 -13.75 4.44
C LEU A 249 -7.84 -14.03 5.67
N ASN A 250 -9.15 -13.87 5.54
CA ASN A 250 -10.17 -14.16 6.56
C ASN A 250 -10.89 -15.50 6.34
N THR A 251 -10.31 -16.45 5.58
CA THR A 251 -10.85 -17.80 5.47
C THR A 251 -11.05 -18.43 6.85
N GLY A 252 -12.27 -18.93 7.11
CA GLY A 252 -12.61 -19.63 8.35
C GLY A 252 -13.06 -18.74 9.50
N ASN A 253 -13.19 -17.42 9.28
CA ASN A 253 -13.77 -16.49 10.25
C ASN A 253 -14.84 -15.59 9.59
N ARG A 254 -15.34 -14.57 10.31
CA ARG A 254 -16.41 -13.65 9.86
C ARG A 254 -15.91 -12.30 9.34
N GLY A 255 -14.62 -12.21 9.04
CA GLY A 255 -13.99 -11.01 8.50
C GLY A 255 -14.41 -10.70 7.08
N VAL A 256 -14.06 -9.49 6.66
CA VAL A 256 -14.18 -9.04 5.28
C VAL A 256 -13.24 -9.88 4.42
N GLU A 257 -13.69 -10.25 3.23
CA GLU A 257 -12.82 -10.96 2.30
C GLU A 257 -11.73 -10.04 1.79
N GLU A 258 -10.47 -10.47 1.92
CA GLU A 258 -9.31 -9.71 1.49
C GLU A 258 -8.34 -10.60 0.73
N ASN A 259 -7.87 -10.12 -0.42
CA ASN A 259 -6.88 -10.80 -1.23
C ASN A 259 -5.60 -9.98 -1.34
N LEU A 260 -4.46 -10.65 -1.19
CA LEU A 260 -3.15 -10.08 -1.47
C LEU A 260 -2.91 -10.06 -2.98
N CYS A 261 -2.56 -8.88 -3.49
CA CYS A 261 -2.27 -8.63 -4.90
C CYS A 261 -0.85 -8.09 -5.06
N TYR A 262 -0.18 -8.39 -6.17
CA TYR A 262 1.13 -7.84 -6.47
C TYR A 262 1.36 -7.67 -7.98
N TYR A 263 2.27 -6.76 -8.33
CA TYR A 263 2.59 -6.41 -9.72
C TYR A 263 4.09 -6.38 -9.96
N PHE A 264 4.52 -6.76 -11.16
CA PHE A 264 5.91 -6.96 -11.57
C PHE A 264 6.57 -5.77 -12.24
#